data_AF-A0A2D9LIE2-F1
#
_entry.id   AF-A0A2D9LIE2-F1
#
_cell.length_a   1.000
_cell.length_b   1.000
_cell.length_c   1.000
_cell.angle_alpha   90.00
_cell.angle_beta   90.00
_cell.angle_gamma   90.00
#
_symmetry.space_group_name_H-M   'P 1'
#
loop_
_entity.id
_entity.type
_entity.pdbx_description
1 polymer ?
#
loop_
_entity_poly.entity_id
_entity_poly.type
_entity_poly.pdbx_seq_one_letter_code
_entity_poly.pdbx_strand_id
1 'polypeptide(L)'
;MENYSSRFDWHKAVDSTVSNALGKCYPRDWKDEDHLTRSLLSALRDEHSDVTIEKDKIIGKKSKCHWDIYKNTKEQGIEQKHGDIGVLVQLHFDESKILEGVAFLEAKRIYHDPIDDSKSKFGALDKSQLETYCNNSSFHRTVLYDCLKTDNGYSAVSLTLPSRHLLTINKSNRDIYPYCEYFSYCLTNRYFQGYELDFNPDLVNAAKGFLGANGGVKYLIVAQATLSPNLELNPELIEVNRDVYTRLDSSEPDNTPTNSFGGMGM
;
A
#
# COMPACT_ATOMS: atom_id res chain seq x y z
N MET A 1 16.91 -11.46 -2.56
CA MET A 1 17.72 -10.24 -2.79
C MET A 1 17.88 -9.94 -4.27
N GLU A 2 17.16 -8.92 -4.74
CA GLU A 2 17.33 -8.34 -6.08
C GLU A 2 18.25 -7.11 -6.02
N ASN A 3 19.01 -6.87 -7.11
CA ASN A 3 19.94 -5.74 -7.19
C ASN A 3 19.51 -4.77 -8.29
N TYR A 4 19.31 -3.51 -7.92
CA TYR A 4 18.96 -2.44 -8.84
C TYR A 4 20.10 -1.44 -8.97
N SER A 5 20.33 -0.97 -10.20
CA SER A 5 21.40 -0.01 -10.47
C SER A 5 21.14 1.35 -9.82
N SER A 6 19.86 1.74 -9.74
CA SER A 6 19.40 2.99 -9.14
C SER A 6 17.96 2.85 -8.60
N ARG A 7 17.52 3.80 -7.76
CA ARG A 7 16.12 3.89 -7.33
C ARG A 7 15.14 4.06 -8.48
N PHE A 8 15.57 4.74 -9.55
CA PHE A 8 14.73 4.94 -10.72
C PHE A 8 14.45 3.61 -11.42
N ASP A 9 15.44 2.72 -11.51
CA ASP A 9 15.25 1.39 -12.10
C ASP A 9 14.35 0.52 -11.21
N TRP A 10 14.55 0.60 -9.88
CA TRP A 10 13.68 -0.09 -8.94
C TRP A 10 12.23 0.41 -9.02
N HIS A 11 12.02 1.73 -9.01
CA HIS A 11 10.71 2.35 -9.20
C HIS A 11 10.01 1.85 -10.47
N LYS A 12 10.72 1.79 -11.61
CA LYS A 12 10.16 1.26 -12.87
C LYS A 12 9.76 -0.20 -12.78
N ALA A 13 10.55 -1.02 -12.10
CA ALA A 13 10.24 -2.43 -11.91
C ALA A 13 8.99 -2.58 -11.03
N VAL A 14 8.92 -1.87 -9.91
CA VAL A 14 7.75 -1.80 -9.03
C VAL A 14 6.51 -1.31 -9.78
N ASP A 15 6.63 -0.28 -10.61
CA ASP A 15 5.51 0.25 -11.41
C ASP A 15 4.99 -0.74 -12.47
N SER A 16 5.91 -1.52 -13.04
CA SER A 16 5.55 -2.61 -13.95
C SER A 16 4.79 -3.72 -13.22
N THR A 17 5.24 -4.11 -12.02
CA THR A 17 4.55 -5.09 -11.17
C THR A 17 3.18 -4.59 -10.74
N VAL A 18 3.04 -3.31 -10.36
CA VAL A 18 1.76 -2.66 -10.05
C VAL A 18 0.79 -2.80 -11.22
N SER A 19 1.23 -2.37 -12.41
CA SER A 19 0.41 -2.38 -13.63
C SER A 19 -0.03 -3.80 -14.00
N ASN A 20 0.88 -4.77 -13.89
CA ASN A 20 0.60 -6.18 -14.18
C ASN A 20 -0.36 -6.80 -13.16
N ALA A 21 -0.16 -6.54 -11.86
CA ALA A 21 -0.99 -7.09 -10.80
C ALA A 21 -2.43 -6.60 -10.89
N LEU A 22 -2.63 -5.28 -11.02
CA LEU A 22 -3.95 -4.69 -11.17
C LEU A 22 -4.59 -5.03 -12.53
N GLY A 23 -3.78 -5.10 -13.60
CA GLY A 23 -4.24 -5.48 -14.92
C GLY A 23 -4.85 -6.89 -14.97
N LYS A 24 -4.30 -7.84 -14.21
CA LYS A 24 -4.85 -9.21 -14.09
C LYS A 24 -6.23 -9.25 -13.40
N CYS A 25 -6.54 -8.28 -12.55
CA CYS A 25 -7.83 -8.19 -11.87
C CYS A 25 -8.93 -7.56 -12.75
N TYR A 26 -8.57 -6.81 -13.79
CA TYR A 26 -9.56 -6.16 -14.65
C TYR A 26 -10.06 -7.10 -15.77
N PRO A 27 -11.37 -7.13 -16.09
CA PRO A 27 -12.47 -6.39 -15.45
C PRO A 27 -13.16 -7.15 -14.31
N ARG A 28 -12.91 -8.46 -14.15
CA ARG A 28 -13.76 -9.36 -13.34
C ARG A 28 -13.68 -9.09 -11.84
N ASP A 29 -12.48 -8.89 -11.33
CA ASP A 29 -12.20 -8.74 -9.90
C ASP A 29 -12.16 -7.26 -9.51
N TRP A 30 -12.29 -6.35 -10.48
CA TRP A 30 -12.29 -4.90 -10.27
C TRP A 30 -13.40 -4.41 -9.34
N LYS A 31 -14.45 -5.21 -9.09
CA LYS A 31 -15.50 -4.84 -8.14
C LYS A 31 -15.06 -4.87 -6.68
N ASP A 32 -13.99 -5.61 -6.37
CA ASP A 32 -13.51 -5.91 -5.01
C ASP A 32 -12.19 -5.18 -4.72
N GLU A 33 -12.30 -4.04 -4.05
CA GLU A 33 -11.17 -3.16 -3.70
C GLU A 33 -10.14 -3.83 -2.77
N ASP A 34 -10.62 -4.70 -1.88
CA ASP A 34 -9.75 -5.47 -0.99
C ASP A 34 -8.93 -6.49 -1.77
N HIS A 35 -9.56 -7.17 -2.73
CA HIS A 35 -8.87 -8.08 -3.63
C HIS A 35 -7.83 -7.34 -4.47
N LEU A 36 -8.14 -6.16 -5.02
CA LEU A 36 -7.16 -5.34 -5.75
C LEU A 36 -5.94 -5.01 -4.90
N THR A 37 -6.17 -4.50 -3.69
CA THR A 37 -5.11 -4.14 -2.74
C THR A 37 -4.27 -5.35 -2.39
N ARG A 38 -4.90 -6.49 -2.04
CA ARG A 38 -4.21 -7.73 -1.70
C ARG A 38 -3.36 -8.25 -2.86
N SER A 39 -3.92 -8.30 -4.07
CA SER A 39 -3.24 -8.81 -5.26
C SER A 39 -2.04 -7.95 -5.64
N LEU A 40 -2.18 -6.62 -5.55
CA LEU A 40 -1.09 -5.67 -5.72
C LEU A 40 0.02 -5.91 -4.68
N LEU A 41 -0.35 -5.94 -3.41
CA LEU A 41 0.58 -6.08 -2.30
C LEU A 41 1.32 -7.42 -2.35
N SER A 42 0.63 -8.54 -2.56
CA SER A 42 1.26 -9.86 -2.71
C SER A 42 2.28 -9.88 -3.86
N ALA A 43 1.94 -9.34 -5.03
CA ALA A 43 2.86 -9.28 -6.17
C ALA A 43 4.11 -8.43 -5.85
N LEU A 44 3.92 -7.28 -5.19
CA LEU A 44 5.04 -6.44 -4.77
C LEU A 44 5.95 -7.14 -3.75
N ARG A 45 5.39 -7.88 -2.79
CA ARG A 45 6.19 -8.67 -1.85
C ARG A 45 7.00 -9.74 -2.59
N ASP A 46 6.35 -10.50 -3.46
CA ASP A 46 6.97 -11.65 -4.13
C ASP A 46 8.12 -11.23 -5.06
N GLU A 47 8.01 -10.05 -5.68
CA GLU A 47 9.00 -9.56 -6.64
C GLU A 47 10.00 -8.57 -6.01
N HIS A 48 9.62 -7.77 -5.01
CA HIS A 48 10.40 -6.60 -4.57
C HIS A 48 10.67 -6.52 -3.06
N SER A 49 10.42 -7.58 -2.29
CA SER A 49 10.55 -7.57 -0.81
C SER A 49 11.97 -7.38 -0.29
N ASP A 50 13.00 -7.82 -1.02
CA ASP A 50 14.39 -7.81 -0.55
C ASP A 50 15.29 -7.25 -1.65
N VAL A 51 15.69 -5.99 -1.51
CA VAL A 51 16.38 -5.21 -2.55
C VAL A 51 17.63 -4.50 -2.06
N THR A 52 18.63 -4.45 -2.94
CA THR A 52 19.81 -3.59 -2.81
C THR A 52 19.87 -2.60 -3.98
N ILE A 53 20.13 -1.34 -3.68
CA ILE A 53 20.38 -0.29 -4.66
C ILE A 53 21.87 0.03 -4.68
N GLU A 54 22.52 -0.24 -5.81
CA GLU A 54 23.97 -0.16 -5.94
C GLU A 54 24.52 1.27 -6.00
N LYS A 55 23.80 2.17 -6.68
CA LYS A 55 24.22 3.57 -6.78
C LYS A 55 23.05 4.49 -7.06
N ASP A 56 22.63 5.22 -6.03
CA ASP A 56 21.80 6.40 -6.26
C ASP A 56 22.71 7.56 -6.69
N LYS A 57 22.62 7.99 -7.95
CA LYS A 57 23.44 9.11 -8.47
C LYS A 57 23.21 10.41 -7.71
N ILE A 58 22.07 10.55 -7.03
CA ILE A 58 21.66 11.78 -6.34
C ILE A 58 22.06 11.74 -4.86
N ILE A 59 21.91 10.59 -4.19
CA ILE A 59 22.16 10.44 -2.73
C ILE A 59 23.57 9.87 -2.46
N GLY A 60 24.21 9.27 -3.47
CA GLY A 60 25.62 8.86 -3.46
C GLY A 60 25.94 7.60 -2.66
N LYS A 61 24.96 6.96 -2.01
CA LYS A 61 25.19 5.79 -1.14
C LYS A 61 24.37 4.58 -1.58
N LYS A 62 24.96 3.39 -1.40
CA LYS A 62 24.25 2.12 -1.46
C LYS A 62 23.18 2.08 -0.38
N SER A 63 22.02 1.53 -0.69
CA SER A 63 20.96 1.33 0.30
C SER A 63 20.32 -0.03 0.14
N LYS A 64 19.88 -0.61 1.25
CA LYS A 64 19.10 -1.85 1.25
C LYS A 64 17.72 -1.59 1.81
N CYS A 65 16.74 -2.34 1.32
CA CYS A 65 15.40 -2.40 1.89
C CYS A 65 14.96 -3.86 1.92
N HIS A 66 14.50 -4.33 3.07
CA HIS A 66 13.91 -5.65 3.22
C HIS A 66 12.59 -5.48 3.96
N TRP A 67 11.51 -5.97 3.38
CA TRP A 67 10.17 -5.75 3.88
C TRP A 67 9.24 -6.93 3.60
N ASP A 68 8.13 -6.94 4.32
CA ASP A 68 7.13 -7.99 4.24
C ASP A 68 5.73 -7.40 4.46
N ILE A 69 4.69 -8.21 4.25
CA ILE A 69 3.29 -7.77 4.33
C ILE A 69 2.51 -8.61 5.31
N TYR A 70 1.71 -7.93 6.11
CA TYR A 70 0.83 -8.50 7.09
C TYR A 70 -0.61 -8.08 6.83
N LYS A 71 -1.55 -8.99 7.09
CA LYS A 71 -2.98 -8.74 7.02
C LYS A 71 -3.57 -8.80 8.42
N ASN A 72 -4.41 -7.83 8.74
CA ASN A 72 -5.19 -7.84 9.98
C ASN A 72 -6.30 -8.89 9.87
N THR A 73 -6.29 -9.89 10.75
CA THR A 73 -7.29 -10.98 10.78
C THR A 73 -8.40 -10.76 11.82
N LYS A 74 -8.34 -9.65 12.56
CA LYS A 74 -9.28 -9.26 13.62
C LYS A 74 -10.18 -8.09 13.21
N GLU A 75 -10.38 -7.89 11.91
CA GLU A 75 -11.16 -6.78 11.33
C GLU A 75 -12.57 -6.63 11.96
N GLN A 76 -13.17 -7.73 12.46
CA GLN A 76 -14.37 -7.68 13.28
C GLN A 76 -14.05 -7.18 14.70
N GLY A 77 -14.03 -5.85 14.89
CA GLY A 77 -13.97 -5.22 16.23
C GLY A 77 -12.92 -4.12 16.39
N ILE A 78 -12.12 -3.85 15.36
CA ILE A 78 -11.14 -2.76 15.34
C ILE A 78 -11.66 -1.65 14.43
N GLU A 79 -11.81 -0.44 14.96
CA GLU A 79 -12.14 0.74 14.16
C GLU A 79 -10.87 1.14 13.38
N GLN A 80 -10.90 1.04 12.05
CA GLN A 80 -9.76 1.41 11.20
C GLN A 80 -9.65 2.94 11.13
N LYS A 81 -8.88 3.54 12.05
CA LYS A 81 -8.74 5.00 12.19
C LYS A 81 -7.73 5.64 11.25
N HIS A 82 -7.02 4.83 10.48
CA HIS A 82 -5.86 5.25 9.69
C HIS A 82 -5.90 4.76 8.24
N GLY A 83 -7.05 4.27 7.78
CA GLY A 83 -7.22 3.75 6.43
C GLY A 83 -6.80 2.29 6.23
N ASP A 84 -6.79 1.88 4.96
CA ASP A 84 -6.61 0.49 4.55
C ASP A 84 -5.17 -0.02 4.69
N ILE A 85 -4.17 0.81 4.40
CA ILE A 85 -2.77 0.40 4.29
C ILE A 85 -1.89 1.22 5.24
N GLY A 86 -1.08 0.53 6.03
CA GLY A 86 0.01 1.12 6.81
C GLY A 86 1.37 0.71 6.23
N VAL A 87 2.32 1.64 6.20
CA VAL A 87 3.71 1.39 5.82
C VAL A 87 4.60 1.73 6.99
N LEU A 88 4.89 0.73 7.82
CA LEU A 88 5.80 0.83 8.95
C LEU A 88 7.23 0.63 8.47
N VAL A 89 8.08 1.62 8.71
CA VAL A 89 9.49 1.60 8.30
C VAL A 89 10.38 1.82 9.51
N GLN A 90 11.30 0.89 9.73
CA GLN A 90 12.41 1.04 10.65
C GLN A 90 13.66 1.42 9.86
N LEU A 91 14.09 2.67 10.03
CA LEU A 91 15.26 3.26 9.39
C LEU A 91 16.49 3.00 10.25
N HIS A 92 17.52 2.44 9.63
CA HIS A 92 18.84 2.23 10.23
C HIS A 92 19.84 3.22 9.65
N PHE A 93 20.37 4.10 10.49
CA PHE A 93 21.47 4.99 10.12
C PHE A 93 22.83 4.36 10.44
N ASP A 94 22.91 3.59 11.52
CA ASP A 94 23.97 2.64 11.89
C ASP A 94 23.37 1.55 12.81
N GLU A 95 24.18 0.65 13.35
CA GLU A 95 23.72 -0.47 14.22
C GLU A 95 22.97 -0.02 15.48
N SER A 96 23.18 1.21 15.94
CA SER A 96 22.63 1.75 17.18
C SER A 96 21.59 2.86 16.98
N LYS A 97 21.56 3.46 15.78
CA LYS A 97 20.70 4.59 15.44
C LYS A 97 19.54 4.12 14.58
N ILE A 98 18.46 3.80 15.28
CA ILE A 98 17.22 3.28 14.70
C ILE A 98 16.11 4.33 14.89
N LEU A 99 15.33 4.56 13.83
CA LEU A 99 14.15 5.41 13.86
C LEU A 99 12.97 4.67 13.22
N GLU A 100 11.84 4.59 13.91
CA GLU A 100 10.62 4.01 13.37
C GLU A 100 9.62 5.10 13.00
N GLY A 101 9.01 4.96 11.83
CA GLY A 101 7.93 5.83 11.39
C GLY A 101 6.90 5.05 10.58
N VAL A 102 5.70 5.62 10.44
CA VAL A 102 4.59 4.99 9.72
C VAL A 102 3.93 5.96 8.74
N ALA A 103 3.64 5.49 7.53
CA ALA A 103 2.72 6.15 6.60
C ALA A 103 1.38 5.42 6.55
N PHE A 104 0.31 6.17 6.30
CA PHE A 104 -1.06 5.67 6.28
C PHE A 104 -1.73 6.03 4.96
N LEU A 105 -2.43 5.06 4.37
CA LEU A 105 -3.09 5.22 3.10
C LEU A 105 -4.49 4.61 3.05
N GLU A 106 -5.42 5.33 2.44
CA GLU A 106 -6.74 4.82 2.05
C GLU A 106 -6.71 4.39 0.58
N ALA A 107 -7.09 3.17 0.27
CA ALA A 107 -7.14 2.65 -1.10
C ALA A 107 -8.54 2.85 -1.68
N LYS A 108 -8.66 3.38 -2.91
CA LYS A 108 -9.94 3.58 -3.58
C LYS A 108 -9.86 3.23 -5.06
N ARG A 109 -10.79 2.42 -5.55
CA ARG A 109 -10.91 2.10 -6.99
C ARG A 109 -11.84 3.06 -7.72
N ILE A 110 -11.58 3.24 -9.01
CA ILE A 110 -12.53 3.90 -9.90
C ILE A 110 -13.71 2.96 -10.22
N TYR A 111 -14.88 3.57 -10.39
CA TYR A 111 -16.09 2.93 -10.91
C TYR A 111 -16.27 3.40 -12.34
N HIS A 112 -16.08 2.50 -13.29
CA HIS A 112 -16.20 2.81 -14.70
C HIS A 112 -17.66 2.98 -15.11
N ASP A 113 -17.96 4.08 -15.83
CA ASP A 113 -19.24 4.25 -16.48
C ASP A 113 -19.27 3.40 -17.77
N PRO A 114 -20.26 2.51 -17.94
CA PRO A 114 -20.29 1.57 -19.07
C PRO A 114 -20.62 2.23 -20.42
N ILE A 115 -21.13 3.46 -20.41
CA ILE A 115 -21.55 4.20 -21.62
C ILE A 115 -20.50 5.24 -21.99
N ASP A 116 -19.98 5.96 -21.01
CA ASP A 116 -19.10 7.10 -21.20
C ASP A 116 -18.02 7.14 -20.12
N ASP A 117 -16.88 6.51 -20.39
CA ASP A 117 -15.76 6.37 -19.45
C ASP A 117 -15.17 7.73 -18.98
N SER A 118 -15.53 8.85 -19.61
CA SER A 118 -15.18 10.19 -19.09
C SER A 118 -15.95 10.55 -17.81
N LYS A 119 -17.06 9.85 -17.53
CA LYS A 119 -17.89 10.01 -16.31
C LYS A 119 -17.48 9.07 -15.18
N SER A 120 -16.48 8.21 -15.41
CA SER A 120 -15.93 7.30 -14.40
C SER A 120 -15.41 8.08 -13.18
N LYS A 121 -15.68 7.54 -11.99
CA LYS A 121 -15.38 8.23 -10.72
C LYS A 121 -15.01 7.28 -9.59
N PHE A 122 -14.23 7.76 -8.64
CA PHE A 122 -13.95 7.13 -7.36
C PHE A 122 -15.16 7.29 -6.43
N GLY A 123 -16.22 6.55 -6.73
CA GLY A 123 -17.54 6.67 -6.08
C GLY A 123 -17.55 6.31 -4.59
N ALA A 124 -16.56 5.57 -4.10
CA ALA A 124 -16.41 5.17 -2.71
C ALA A 124 -15.60 6.16 -1.84
N LEU A 125 -15.16 7.30 -2.39
CA LEU A 125 -14.48 8.33 -1.60
C LEU A 125 -15.44 8.97 -0.58
N ASP A 126 -15.18 8.77 0.71
CA ASP A 126 -15.86 9.45 1.81
C ASP A 126 -15.00 10.60 2.34
N LYS A 127 -15.48 11.84 2.16
CA LYS A 127 -14.75 13.04 2.60
C LYS A 127 -14.65 13.15 4.11
N SER A 128 -15.70 12.77 4.85
CA SER A 128 -15.71 12.87 6.32
C SER A 128 -14.71 11.88 6.93
N GLN A 129 -14.62 10.70 6.31
CA GLN A 129 -13.61 9.70 6.67
C GLN A 129 -12.19 10.22 6.36
N LEU A 130 -11.95 10.78 5.18
CA LEU A 130 -10.64 11.36 4.82
C LEU A 130 -10.25 12.53 5.73
N GLU A 131 -11.20 13.38 6.14
CA GLU A 131 -10.95 14.44 7.12
C GLU A 131 -10.51 13.87 8.46
N THR A 132 -11.18 12.81 8.93
CA THR A 132 -10.82 12.09 10.15
C THR A 132 -9.39 11.55 10.06
N TYR A 133 -9.04 10.90 8.95
CA TYR A 133 -7.69 10.39 8.73
C TYR A 133 -6.63 11.49 8.69
N CYS A 134 -6.91 12.62 8.04
CA CYS A 134 -6.02 13.78 7.97
C CYS A 134 -5.83 14.50 9.32
N ASN A 135 -6.75 14.29 10.27
CA ASN A 135 -6.64 14.80 11.64
C ASN A 135 -5.85 13.81 12.53
N ASN A 136 -5.87 12.52 12.20
CA ASN A 136 -5.13 11.48 12.92
C ASN A 136 -3.66 11.37 12.47
N SER A 137 -3.34 11.70 11.22
CA SER A 137 -1.96 11.69 10.71
C SER A 137 -1.69 12.87 9.77
N SER A 138 -0.49 13.45 9.90
CA SER A 138 -0.08 14.63 9.11
C SER A 138 0.20 14.31 7.64
N PHE A 139 0.51 13.05 7.31
CA PHE A 139 0.96 12.63 5.98
C PHE A 139 0.05 11.58 5.31
N HIS A 140 -1.21 11.51 5.74
CA HIS A 140 -2.17 10.56 5.17
C HIS A 140 -2.35 10.77 3.65
N ARG A 141 -2.31 9.68 2.88
CA ARG A 141 -2.47 9.68 1.42
C ARG A 141 -3.64 8.80 0.99
N THR A 142 -4.15 9.03 -0.21
CA THR A 142 -5.14 8.17 -0.85
C THR A 142 -4.50 7.51 -2.06
N VAL A 143 -4.56 6.18 -2.14
CA VAL A 143 -4.19 5.39 -3.31
C VAL A 143 -5.42 5.20 -4.18
N LEU A 144 -5.26 5.37 -5.49
CA LEU A 144 -6.33 5.43 -6.48
C LEU A 144 -6.03 4.40 -7.57
N TYR A 145 -6.85 3.36 -7.65
CA TYR A 145 -6.73 2.32 -8.68
C TYR A 145 -7.62 2.67 -9.89
N ASP A 146 -7.04 2.66 -11.09
CA ASP A 146 -7.75 2.87 -12.37
C ASP A 146 -7.23 1.87 -13.42
N CYS A 147 -8.09 1.55 -14.39
CA CYS A 147 -7.75 0.81 -15.59
C CYS A 147 -8.08 1.66 -16.82
N LEU A 148 -7.07 2.32 -17.36
CA LEU A 148 -7.20 3.24 -18.47
C LEU A 148 -7.30 2.51 -19.81
N LYS A 149 -8.22 2.94 -20.67
CA LYS A 149 -8.27 2.48 -22.05
C LYS A 149 -7.15 3.14 -22.86
N THR A 150 -6.42 2.33 -23.61
CA THR A 150 -5.30 2.69 -24.49
C THR A 150 -5.51 2.07 -25.87
N ASP A 151 -4.68 2.45 -26.84
CA ASP A 151 -4.72 1.86 -28.19
C ASP A 151 -4.42 0.34 -28.17
N ASN A 152 -3.67 -0.12 -27.17
CA ASN A 152 -3.24 -1.53 -27.03
C ASN A 152 -4.12 -2.33 -26.05
N GLY A 153 -5.29 -1.82 -25.67
CA GLY A 153 -6.18 -2.43 -24.68
C GLY A 153 -6.26 -1.63 -23.40
N TYR A 154 -6.20 -2.28 -22.24
CA TYR A 154 -6.30 -1.61 -20.95
C TYR A 154 -4.96 -1.58 -20.23
N SER A 155 -4.67 -0.47 -19.55
CA SER A 155 -3.48 -0.27 -18.74
C SER A 155 -3.91 0.11 -17.33
N ALA A 156 -3.63 -0.76 -16.37
CA ALA A 156 -3.91 -0.49 -14.97
C ALA A 156 -2.83 0.41 -14.36
N VAL A 157 -3.24 1.30 -13.49
CA VAL A 157 -2.37 2.24 -12.78
C VAL A 157 -2.77 2.32 -11.30
N SER A 158 -1.78 2.64 -10.46
CA SER A 158 -2.00 3.00 -9.06
C SER A 158 -1.42 4.38 -8.81
N LEU A 159 -2.30 5.35 -8.60
CA LEU A 159 -1.96 6.75 -8.37
C LEU A 159 -2.14 7.09 -6.89
N THR A 160 -1.47 8.13 -6.42
CA THR A 160 -1.49 8.55 -5.03
C THR A 160 -1.52 10.05 -4.91
N LEU A 161 -2.21 10.54 -3.89
CA LEU A 161 -2.31 11.97 -3.61
C LEU A 161 -2.43 12.16 -2.09
N PRO A 162 -1.78 13.17 -1.47
CA PRO A 162 -2.07 13.53 -0.08
C PRO A 162 -3.58 13.76 0.09
N SER A 163 -4.20 13.11 1.08
CA SER A 163 -5.65 13.16 1.23
C SER A 163 -6.15 14.58 1.51
N ARG A 164 -5.33 15.41 2.16
CA ARG A 164 -5.61 16.84 2.35
C ARG A 164 -5.67 17.61 1.02
N HIS A 165 -4.86 17.24 0.03
CA HIS A 165 -4.96 17.82 -1.32
C HIS A 165 -6.25 17.36 -2.00
N LEU A 166 -6.60 16.08 -1.89
CA LEU A 166 -7.84 15.53 -2.45
C LEU A 166 -9.08 16.25 -1.90
N LEU A 167 -9.13 16.47 -0.59
CA LEU A 167 -10.18 17.24 0.09
C LEU A 167 -10.26 18.67 -0.46
N THR A 168 -9.11 19.32 -0.64
CA THR A 168 -9.03 20.70 -1.15
C THR A 168 -9.47 20.81 -2.61
N ILE A 169 -9.03 19.89 -3.47
CA ILE A 169 -9.40 19.85 -4.90
C ILE A 169 -10.88 19.56 -5.07
N ASN A 170 -11.46 18.77 -4.15
CA ASN A 170 -12.89 18.50 -4.09
C ASN A 170 -13.46 17.87 -5.37
N LYS A 171 -12.68 16.95 -5.97
CA LYS A 171 -13.05 16.15 -7.14
C LYS A 171 -12.90 14.66 -6.82
N SER A 172 -13.68 13.84 -7.51
CA SER A 172 -13.67 12.37 -7.35
C SER A 172 -13.60 11.64 -8.69
N ASN A 173 -13.21 12.33 -9.76
CA ASN A 173 -13.01 11.78 -11.11
C ASN A 173 -11.53 11.94 -11.51
N ARG A 174 -11.22 11.65 -12.79
CA ARG A 174 -9.85 11.74 -13.33
C ARG A 174 -9.26 13.16 -13.37
N ASP A 175 -10.03 14.21 -13.06
CA ASP A 175 -9.53 15.59 -12.95
C ASP A 175 -8.46 15.74 -11.85
N ILE A 176 -8.35 14.77 -10.94
CA ILE A 176 -7.33 14.75 -9.88
C ILE A 176 -5.94 14.27 -10.37
N TYR A 177 -5.86 13.64 -11.55
CA TYR A 177 -4.63 12.97 -12.01
C TYR A 177 -3.42 13.89 -12.20
N PRO A 178 -3.56 15.14 -12.66
CA PRO A 178 -2.42 16.05 -12.75
C PRO A 178 -1.73 16.35 -11.42
N TYR A 179 -2.38 16.05 -10.29
CA TYR A 179 -1.85 16.28 -8.94
C TYR A 179 -1.27 15.02 -8.31
N CYS A 180 -1.46 13.84 -8.93
CA CYS A 180 -1.08 12.57 -8.37
C CYS A 180 0.39 12.20 -8.65
N GLU A 181 0.91 11.32 -7.81
CA GLU A 181 2.16 10.58 -8.01
C GLU A 181 1.86 9.09 -8.15
N TYR A 182 2.72 8.31 -8.78
CA TYR A 182 2.56 6.85 -8.79
C TYR A 182 2.75 6.26 -7.38
N PHE A 183 1.94 5.25 -7.02
CA PHE A 183 2.12 4.53 -5.75
C PHE A 183 3.51 3.89 -5.64
N SER A 184 3.99 3.34 -6.75
CA SER A 184 5.34 2.81 -6.91
C SER A 184 6.40 3.83 -6.49
N TYR A 185 6.28 5.08 -6.94
CA TYR A 185 7.18 6.16 -6.58
C TYR A 185 7.13 6.49 -5.08
N CYS A 186 5.93 6.55 -4.49
CA CYS A 186 5.79 6.82 -3.06
C CYS A 186 6.47 5.75 -2.21
N LEU A 187 6.31 4.46 -2.54
CA LEU A 187 6.99 3.37 -1.83
C LEU A 187 8.52 3.50 -1.95
N THR A 188 9.05 3.53 -3.17
CA THR A 188 10.50 3.39 -3.41
C THR A 188 11.31 4.66 -3.09
N ASN A 189 10.71 5.84 -3.27
CA ASN A 189 11.41 7.11 -3.21
C ASN A 189 11.01 7.97 -2.02
N ARG A 190 9.86 7.71 -1.37
CA ARG A 190 9.42 8.45 -0.18
C ARG A 190 9.49 7.57 1.07
N TYR A 191 8.60 6.60 1.22
CA TYR A 191 8.40 5.88 2.48
C TYR A 191 9.61 5.04 2.90
N PHE A 192 10.16 4.21 2.00
CA PHE A 192 11.36 3.42 2.30
C PHE A 192 12.64 4.24 2.45
N GLN A 193 12.54 5.56 2.30
CA GLN A 193 13.61 6.52 2.58
C GLN A 193 13.37 7.33 3.85
N GLY A 194 12.26 7.10 4.54
CA GLY A 194 11.90 7.84 5.73
C GLY A 194 11.19 9.16 5.47
N TYR A 195 10.86 9.48 4.22
CA TYR A 195 10.10 10.68 3.90
C TYR A 195 8.60 10.42 4.08
N GLU A 196 7.90 11.46 4.56
CA GLU A 196 6.44 11.44 4.75
C GLU A 196 5.94 10.31 5.65
N LEU A 197 6.78 9.93 6.62
CA LEU A 197 6.38 9.08 7.73
C LEU A 197 5.99 9.93 8.93
N ASP A 198 5.03 9.44 9.71
CA ASP A 198 4.72 9.93 11.04
C ASP A 198 5.59 9.19 12.06
N PHE A 199 6.36 9.94 12.85
CA PHE A 199 7.28 9.42 13.85
C PHE A 199 6.70 9.46 15.27
N ASN A 200 5.41 9.80 15.42
CA ASN A 200 4.74 9.76 16.71
C ASN A 200 4.69 8.30 17.22
N PRO A 201 5.26 8.00 18.40
CA PRO A 201 5.25 6.64 18.97
C PRO A 201 3.85 6.04 19.11
N ASP A 202 2.84 6.85 19.41
CA ASP A 202 1.46 6.36 19.55
C ASP A 202 0.91 5.89 18.21
N LEU A 203 1.20 6.60 17.11
CA LEU A 203 0.76 6.20 15.77
C LEU A 203 1.53 4.97 15.28
N VAL A 204 2.82 4.87 15.59
CA VAL A 204 3.62 3.67 15.31
C VAL A 204 3.05 2.46 16.06
N ASN A 205 2.77 2.59 17.35
CA ASN A 205 2.18 1.53 18.17
C ASN A 205 0.74 1.19 17.75
N ALA A 206 -0.03 2.19 17.29
CA ALA A 206 -1.34 1.98 16.70
C ALA A 206 -1.23 1.09 15.46
N ALA A 207 -0.34 1.42 14.52
CA ALA A 207 -0.14 0.65 13.30
C ALA A 207 0.32 -0.78 13.58
N LYS A 208 1.21 -0.97 14.56
CA LYS A 208 1.68 -2.28 15.04
C LYS A 208 0.57 -3.13 15.70
N GLY A 209 -0.60 -2.54 15.99
CA GLY A 209 -1.75 -3.24 16.58
C GLY A 209 -1.69 -3.35 18.10
N PHE A 210 -0.88 -2.54 18.79
CA PHE A 210 -0.72 -2.59 20.25
C PHE A 210 -1.71 -1.69 21.02
N LEU A 211 -2.49 -0.85 20.34
CA LEU A 211 -3.48 0.05 20.97
C LEU A 211 -4.93 -0.50 20.98
N GLY A 212 -5.09 -1.81 20.83
CA GLY A 212 -6.40 -2.48 20.90
C GLY A 212 -7.38 -1.96 19.83
N ALA A 213 -8.62 -1.66 20.23
CA ALA A 213 -9.69 -1.23 19.32
C ALA A 213 -9.41 0.10 18.56
N ASN A 214 -8.40 0.86 18.99
CA ASN A 214 -7.99 2.13 18.38
C ASN A 214 -6.81 2.00 17.40
N GLY A 215 -6.27 0.80 17.20
CA GLY A 215 -5.04 0.59 16.44
C GLY A 215 -5.21 -0.42 15.33
N GLY A 216 -4.43 -0.25 14.27
CA GLY A 216 -4.29 -1.18 13.18
C GLY A 216 -4.75 -0.61 11.84
N VAL A 217 -4.34 -1.31 10.80
CA VAL A 217 -4.70 -1.09 9.40
C VAL A 217 -5.07 -2.44 8.82
N LYS A 218 -5.77 -2.47 7.69
CA LYS A 218 -6.14 -3.74 7.05
C LYS A 218 -4.93 -4.51 6.55
N TYR A 219 -4.01 -3.79 5.90
CA TYR A 219 -2.74 -4.30 5.41
C TYR A 219 -1.59 -3.49 5.98
N LEU A 220 -0.60 -4.16 6.56
CA LEU A 220 0.59 -3.53 7.12
C LEU A 220 1.82 -4.00 6.36
N ILE A 221 2.46 -3.08 5.64
CA ILE A 221 3.80 -3.25 5.10
C ILE A 221 4.79 -2.96 6.23
N VAL A 222 5.70 -3.89 6.50
CA VAL A 222 6.72 -3.78 7.54
C VAL A 222 8.09 -3.85 6.90
N ALA A 223 8.85 -2.76 6.97
CA ALA A 223 10.11 -2.60 6.26
C ALA A 223 11.25 -2.21 7.19
N GLN A 224 12.42 -2.80 6.96
CA GLN A 224 13.68 -2.21 7.35
C GLN A 224 14.35 -1.56 6.15
N ALA A 225 14.90 -0.37 6.33
CA ALA A 225 15.68 0.30 5.31
C ALA A 225 16.96 0.89 5.91
N THR A 226 18.06 0.83 5.16
CA THR A 226 19.35 1.34 5.61
C THR A 226 20.11 2.04 4.50
N LEU A 227 20.86 3.08 4.87
CA LEU A 227 21.88 3.72 4.03
C LEU A 227 23.29 3.16 4.29
N SER A 228 23.40 2.19 5.21
CA SER A 228 24.65 1.54 5.60
C SER A 228 24.70 0.15 4.96
N PRO A 229 25.43 -0.03 3.83
CA PRO A 229 25.34 -1.24 3.01
C PRO A 229 25.84 -2.52 3.70
N ASN A 230 26.59 -2.39 4.78
CA ASN A 230 27.15 -3.52 5.51
C ASN A 230 26.18 -4.10 6.55
N LEU A 231 25.05 -3.42 6.80
CA LEU A 231 24.04 -3.93 7.71
C LEU A 231 23.19 -4.97 7.00
N GLU A 232 23.02 -6.14 7.63
CA GLU A 232 22.06 -7.14 7.20
C GLU A 232 20.69 -6.79 7.78
N LEU A 233 19.65 -6.87 6.93
CA LEU A 233 18.29 -6.49 7.28
C LEU A 233 17.43 -7.74 7.50
N ASN A 234 16.67 -7.73 8.59
CA ASN A 234 15.67 -8.73 8.89
C ASN A 234 14.39 -8.06 9.39
N PRO A 235 13.37 -7.86 8.52
CA PRO A 235 12.11 -7.21 8.90
C PRO A 235 11.30 -8.03 9.92
N GLU A 236 11.55 -9.33 10.07
CA GLU A 236 10.88 -10.17 11.08
C GLU A 236 11.25 -9.77 12.51
N LEU A 237 12.34 -9.00 12.67
CA LEU A 237 12.74 -8.42 13.96
C LEU A 237 11.92 -7.19 14.34
N ILE A 238 11.13 -6.62 13.43
CA ILE A 238 10.20 -5.55 13.78
C ILE A 238 9.00 -6.17 14.49
N GLU A 239 8.82 -5.79 15.75
CA GLU A 239 7.72 -6.28 16.57
C GLU A 239 6.38 -5.72 16.06
N VAL A 240 5.49 -6.63 15.68
CA VAL A 240 4.08 -6.36 15.32
C VAL A 240 3.20 -7.32 16.10
N ASN A 241 1.99 -6.87 16.47
CA ASN A 241 1.08 -7.69 17.24
C ASN A 241 0.58 -8.89 16.41
N ARG A 242 1.13 -10.08 16.69
CA ARG A 242 0.83 -11.32 15.97
C ARG A 242 -0.56 -11.89 16.26
N ASP A 243 -1.23 -11.41 17.32
CA ASP A 243 -2.63 -11.75 17.58
C ASP A 243 -3.58 -11.00 16.65
N VAL A 244 -3.13 -9.87 16.09
CA VAL A 244 -3.87 -9.02 15.14
C VAL A 244 -3.44 -9.32 13.71
N TYR A 245 -2.15 -9.46 13.48
CA TYR A 245 -1.55 -9.54 12.17
C TYR A 245 -0.99 -10.92 11.86
N THR A 246 -1.42 -11.47 10.72
CA THR A 246 -0.84 -12.67 10.12
C THR A 246 -0.06 -12.27 8.88
N ARG A 247 1.09 -12.92 8.63
CA ARG A 247 1.85 -12.71 7.39
C ARG A 247 0.89 -12.99 6.23
N LEU A 248 0.83 -12.07 5.28
CA LEU A 248 0.09 -12.35 4.06
C LEU A 248 0.83 -13.48 3.36
N ASP A 249 0.18 -14.59 3.07
CA ASP A 249 0.74 -15.67 2.25
C ASP A 249 0.28 -15.50 0.79
N SER A 250 1.06 -16.00 -0.17
CA SER A 250 0.71 -15.96 -1.60
C SER A 250 -0.51 -16.82 -1.97
N SER A 251 -1.02 -17.64 -1.04
CA SER A 251 -2.10 -18.59 -1.30
C SER A 251 -3.07 -18.71 -0.12
N GLU A 252 -4.01 -17.77 0.02
CA GLU A 252 -5.30 -18.09 0.66
C GLU A 252 -6.34 -18.35 -0.44
N PRO A 253 -7.11 -19.44 -0.36
CA PRO A 253 -8.13 -19.76 -1.35
C PRO A 253 -9.26 -18.73 -1.32
N ASP A 254 -9.78 -18.40 -2.51
CA ASP A 254 -11.00 -17.62 -2.66
C ASP A 254 -12.11 -18.23 -1.78
N ASN A 255 -12.59 -17.44 -0.81
CA ASN A 255 -13.85 -17.71 -0.12
C ASN A 255 -15.00 -17.50 -1.12
N THR A 256 -15.12 -18.40 -2.08
CA THR A 256 -16.32 -18.53 -2.89
C THR A 256 -17.40 -19.09 -1.97
N PRO A 257 -18.57 -18.46 -1.83
CA PRO A 257 -19.65 -19.02 -1.04
C PRO A 257 -20.05 -20.38 -1.61
N THR A 258 -19.92 -21.43 -0.83
CA THR A 258 -20.47 -22.74 -1.17
C THR A 258 -21.99 -22.63 -1.18
N ASN A 259 -22.56 -22.47 -2.38
CA ASN A 259 -23.99 -22.67 -2.61
C ASN A 259 -24.32 -24.13 -2.28
N SER A 260 -24.81 -24.36 -1.07
CA SER A 260 -25.49 -25.61 -0.70
C SER A 260 -26.86 -25.63 -1.36
N PHE A 261 -26.93 -26.13 -2.59
CA PHE A 261 -28.20 -26.61 -3.13
C PHE A 261 -28.59 -27.87 -2.36
N GLY A 262 -29.48 -27.68 -1.37
CA GLY A 262 -30.17 -28.78 -0.70
C GLY A 262 -31.01 -29.56 -1.71
N GLY A 263 -30.62 -30.82 -1.94
CA GLY A 263 -31.44 -31.78 -2.66
C GLY A 263 -32.71 -32.08 -1.86
N MET A 264 -33.86 -31.75 -2.43
CA MET A 264 -35.14 -32.35 -2.05
C MET A 264 -35.12 -33.81 -2.47
N GLY A 265 -35.20 -34.71 -1.49
CA GLY A 265 -35.52 -36.12 -1.72
C GLY A 265 -36.96 -36.27 -2.20
N MET A 266 -37.15 -37.19 -3.15
CA MET A 266 -38.38 -37.99 -3.26
C MET A 266 -38.12 -39.34 -2.62
#